data_AF-A0A453RUV4-F1
#
_entry.id   AF-A0A453RUV4-F1
#
_cell.length_a   1.000
_cell.length_b   1.000
_cell.length_c   1.000
_cell.angle_alpha   90.00
_cell.angle_beta   90.00
_cell.angle_gamma   90.00
#
_symmetry.space_group_name_H-M   'P 1'
#
loop_
_entity.id
_entity.type
_entity.pdbx_description
1 polymer ?
#
loop_
_entity_poly.entity_id
_entity_poly.type
_entity_poly.pdbx_seq_one_letter_code
_entity_poly.pdbx_strand_id
1 'polypeptide(L)'
;MTGGVSGGMEARSNKWDDSRIESLKKKKSKLEAEMSELGSPRELQRKELAVSEKITGLEKKLHYSNVEQNNLKEKLHKLASEKRNIEKEIDHLEPGKEELESRLAKNEREVRKREKKINEIVDRIYKDFSMSVGVKNIREYEEKQLKDAQALQERKLSLSNQLSKLKYQLEYEQKRDMHAPIAKLNNTHETLEKELKGLQERETRAKADAEHISNQMEELKAEAEDWKLKSDECETAIEELKKQNDSVAAALAKLDRQVKLK
;
A
#
# COMPACT_ATOMS: atom_id res chain seq x y z
N MET A 1 -140.89 0.63 54.80
CA MET A 1 -140.72 -0.07 53.51
C MET A 1 -139.77 0.73 52.64
N THR A 2 -138.77 0.04 52.06
CA THR A 2 -138.02 0.36 50.81
C THR A 2 -137.26 1.70 50.72
N GLY A 3 -135.97 1.79 50.39
CA GLY A 3 -134.96 0.84 49.93
C GLY A 3 -133.89 1.55 49.08
N GLY A 4 -132.62 1.14 49.20
CA GLY A 4 -131.50 1.25 48.23
C GLY A 4 -131.09 2.65 47.71
N VAL A 5 -129.90 2.93 47.18
CA VAL A 5 -128.83 2.16 46.52
C VAL A 5 -127.56 3.04 46.50
N SER A 6 -126.39 2.40 46.33
CA SER A 6 -125.16 2.93 45.69
C SER A 6 -124.00 3.36 46.58
N GLY A 7 -123.26 2.37 47.10
CA GLY A 7 -121.87 2.52 47.53
C GLY A 7 -121.07 1.31 47.03
N GLY A 8 -120.72 1.28 45.75
CA GLY A 8 -120.15 0.07 45.14
C GLY A 8 -119.54 0.21 43.75
N MET A 9 -119.05 1.39 43.37
CA MET A 9 -118.47 1.64 42.04
C MET A 9 -116.96 1.90 42.05
N GLU A 10 -116.33 2.09 43.21
CA GLU A 10 -114.93 2.53 43.30
C GLU A 10 -113.91 1.38 43.36
N ALA A 11 -114.31 0.21 43.86
CA ALA A 11 -113.39 -0.90 44.10
C ALA A 11 -113.06 -1.75 42.85
N ARG A 12 -113.66 -1.49 41.69
CA ARG A 12 -113.44 -2.27 40.44
C ARG A 12 -112.73 -1.50 39.31
N SER A 13 -112.37 -0.23 39.52
CA SER A 13 -111.64 0.60 38.56
C SER A 13 -110.10 0.40 38.60
N ASN A 14 -109.57 -0.20 39.67
CA ASN A 14 -108.12 -0.21 39.96
C ASN A 14 -107.31 -1.31 39.24
N LYS A 15 -107.81 -1.87 38.13
CA LYS A 15 -107.01 -2.76 37.28
C LYS A 15 -106.20 -2.00 36.22
N TRP A 16 -106.56 -0.74 35.97
CA TRP A 16 -105.84 0.19 35.10
C TRP A 16 -105.71 1.52 35.83
N ASP A 17 -104.84 1.51 36.85
CA ASP A 17 -104.50 2.73 37.57
C ASP A 17 -103.59 3.57 36.66
N ASP A 18 -104.12 4.64 36.07
CA ASP A 18 -103.42 5.51 35.12
C ASP A 18 -102.09 6.03 35.68
N SER A 19 -102.03 6.24 37.00
CA SER A 19 -100.80 6.58 37.72
C SER A 19 -99.72 5.51 37.56
N ARG A 20 -100.09 4.24 37.64
CA ARG A 20 -99.17 3.10 37.48
C ARG A 20 -98.72 2.96 36.03
N ILE A 21 -99.62 3.18 35.07
CA ILE A 21 -99.29 3.17 33.62
C ILE A 21 -98.32 4.31 33.30
N GLU A 22 -98.55 5.51 33.83
CA GLU A 22 -97.69 6.66 33.63
C GLU A 22 -96.29 6.46 34.26
N SER A 23 -96.23 5.82 35.44
CA SER A 23 -94.97 5.43 36.06
C SER A 23 -94.19 4.42 35.21
N LEU A 24 -94.89 3.47 34.56
CA LEU A 24 -94.29 2.48 33.68
C LEU A 24 -93.82 3.11 32.36
N LYS A 25 -94.57 4.06 31.79
CA LYS A 25 -94.15 4.84 30.62
C LYS A 25 -92.90 5.67 30.91
N LYS A 26 -92.83 6.33 32.07
CA LYS A 26 -91.63 7.05 32.50
C LYS A 26 -90.44 6.12 32.67
N LYS A 27 -90.63 4.93 33.26
CA LYS A 27 -89.57 3.90 33.33
C LYS A 27 -89.14 3.42 31.95
N LYS A 28 -90.09 3.16 31.04
CA LYS A 28 -89.79 2.78 29.65
C LYS A 28 -88.98 3.85 28.94
N SER A 29 -89.41 5.12 29.00
CA SER A 29 -88.69 6.23 28.37
C SER A 29 -87.29 6.43 28.96
N LYS A 30 -87.13 6.26 30.29
CA LYS A 30 -85.81 6.24 30.92
C LYS A 30 -84.95 5.08 30.40
N LEU A 31 -85.49 3.87 30.36
CA LEU A 31 -84.76 2.69 29.85
C LEU A 31 -84.42 2.82 28.36
N GLU A 32 -85.27 3.44 27.54
CA GLU A 32 -85.00 3.70 26.12
C GLU A 32 -83.91 4.78 25.95
N ALA A 33 -83.91 5.83 26.79
CA ALA A 33 -82.84 6.82 26.82
C ALA A 33 -81.50 6.18 27.24
N GLU A 34 -81.51 5.40 28.32
CA GLU A 34 -80.33 4.66 28.79
C GLU A 34 -79.81 3.66 27.73
N MET A 35 -80.69 2.93 27.03
CA MET A 35 -80.28 2.06 25.93
C MET A 35 -79.73 2.84 24.74
N SER A 36 -80.28 4.01 24.43
CA SER A 36 -79.77 4.85 23.35
C SER A 36 -78.39 5.44 23.68
N GLU A 37 -78.13 5.76 24.95
CA GLU A 37 -76.82 6.26 25.42
C GLU A 37 -75.72 5.19 25.40
N LEU A 38 -76.07 3.92 25.67
CA LEU A 38 -75.12 2.80 25.65
C LEU A 38 -74.59 2.47 24.24
N GLY A 39 -75.21 2.98 23.18
CA GLY A 39 -74.83 2.76 21.79
C GLY A 39 -75.26 1.40 21.25
N SER A 40 -74.90 1.10 19.99
CA SER A 40 -75.30 -0.18 19.36
C SER A 40 -74.61 -1.36 20.06
N PRO A 41 -75.27 -2.53 20.21
CA PRO A 41 -74.63 -3.75 20.71
C PRO A 41 -73.31 -4.08 20.00
N ARG A 42 -73.20 -3.76 18.70
CA ARG A 42 -71.98 -3.96 17.92
C ARG A 42 -70.85 -3.02 18.33
N GLU A 43 -71.14 -1.79 18.77
CA GLU A 43 -70.14 -0.83 19.26
C GLU A 43 -69.64 -1.23 20.64
N LEU A 44 -70.53 -1.68 21.52
CA LEU A 44 -70.18 -2.23 22.83
C LEU A 44 -69.28 -3.46 22.68
N GLN A 45 -69.61 -4.40 21.79
CA GLN A 45 -68.78 -5.57 21.53
C GLN A 45 -67.37 -5.17 21.03
N ARG A 46 -67.25 -4.15 20.18
CA ARG A 46 -65.93 -3.65 19.73
C ARG A 46 -65.13 -3.04 20.88
N LYS A 47 -65.77 -2.25 21.74
CA LYS A 47 -65.11 -1.66 22.92
C LYS A 47 -64.66 -2.76 23.88
N GLU A 48 -65.49 -3.77 24.13
CA GLU A 48 -65.17 -4.93 24.96
C GLU A 48 -63.96 -5.70 24.39
N LEU A 49 -63.95 -6.00 23.09
CA LEU A 49 -62.82 -6.66 22.44
C LEU A 49 -61.53 -5.83 22.57
N ALA A 50 -61.59 -4.52 22.30
CA ALA A 50 -60.43 -3.64 22.42
C ALA A 50 -59.89 -3.54 23.86
N VAL A 51 -60.77 -3.59 24.87
CA VAL A 51 -60.37 -3.63 26.28
C VAL A 51 -59.78 -4.99 26.64
N SER A 52 -60.37 -6.10 26.16
CA SER A 52 -59.86 -7.45 26.37
C SER A 52 -58.46 -7.66 25.76
N GLU A 53 -58.22 -7.14 24.55
CA GLU A 53 -56.90 -7.12 23.92
C GLU A 53 -55.87 -6.34 24.75
N LYS A 54 -56.27 -5.19 25.31
CA LYS A 54 -55.39 -4.42 26.20
C LYS A 54 -55.10 -5.16 27.50
N ILE A 55 -56.11 -5.79 28.11
CA ILE A 55 -55.95 -6.59 29.34
C ILE A 55 -54.96 -7.72 29.09
N THR A 56 -55.20 -8.55 28.07
CA THR A 56 -54.30 -9.66 27.74
C THR A 56 -52.88 -9.19 27.39
N GLY A 57 -52.75 -8.03 26.73
CA GLY A 57 -51.46 -7.40 26.47
C GLY A 57 -50.73 -6.97 27.75
N LEU A 58 -51.44 -6.37 28.70
CA LEU A 58 -50.89 -5.96 30.00
C LEU A 58 -50.55 -7.17 30.88
N GLU A 59 -51.39 -8.21 30.89
CA GLU A 59 -51.14 -9.45 31.62
C GLU A 59 -49.86 -10.14 31.15
N LYS A 60 -49.63 -10.21 29.83
CA LYS A 60 -48.37 -10.74 29.28
C LYS A 60 -47.18 -9.92 29.72
N LYS A 61 -47.26 -8.58 29.64
CA LYS A 61 -46.18 -7.70 30.11
C LYS A 61 -45.89 -7.89 31.59
N LEU A 62 -46.93 -7.99 32.41
CA LEU A 62 -46.82 -8.26 33.85
C LEU A 62 -46.15 -9.61 34.10
N HIS A 63 -46.56 -10.65 33.38
CA HIS A 63 -45.97 -11.98 33.48
C HIS A 63 -44.47 -11.97 33.17
N TYR A 64 -44.06 -11.41 32.02
CA TYR A 64 -42.64 -11.32 31.66
C TYR A 64 -41.84 -10.48 32.67
N SER A 65 -42.37 -9.34 33.10
CA SER A 65 -41.72 -8.50 34.11
C SER A 65 -41.52 -9.24 35.44
N ASN A 66 -42.48 -10.06 35.85
CA ASN A 66 -42.39 -10.85 37.07
C ASN A 66 -41.35 -11.98 36.95
N VAL A 67 -41.30 -12.66 35.79
CA VAL A 67 -40.28 -13.68 35.50
C VAL A 67 -38.89 -13.04 35.51
N GLU A 68 -38.72 -11.89 34.87
CA GLU A 68 -37.46 -11.13 34.89
C GLU A 68 -37.07 -10.70 36.30
N GLN A 69 -38.00 -10.19 37.09
CA GLN A 69 -37.75 -9.79 38.47
C GLN A 69 -37.25 -10.98 39.31
N ASN A 70 -37.86 -12.16 39.17
CA ASN A 70 -37.45 -13.35 39.90
C ASN A 70 -36.06 -13.82 39.46
N ASN A 71 -35.79 -13.85 38.15
CA ASN A 71 -34.47 -14.18 37.62
C ASN A 71 -33.38 -13.21 38.12
N LEU A 72 -33.69 -11.90 38.20
CA LEU A 72 -32.76 -10.90 38.72
C LEU A 72 -32.52 -11.07 40.22
N LYS A 73 -33.56 -11.39 41.01
CA LYS A 73 -33.42 -11.69 42.44
C LYS A 73 -32.52 -12.90 42.68
N GLU A 74 -32.70 -13.98 41.92
CA GLU A 74 -31.84 -15.16 42.02
C GLU A 74 -30.39 -14.85 41.66
N LYS A 75 -30.16 -14.11 40.57
CA LYS A 75 -28.81 -13.65 40.18
C LYS A 75 -28.17 -12.81 41.27
N LEU A 76 -28.93 -11.88 41.86
CA LEU A 76 -28.44 -11.03 42.95
C LEU A 76 -28.05 -11.86 44.18
N HIS A 77 -28.85 -12.86 44.53
CA HIS A 77 -28.52 -13.76 45.63
C HIS A 77 -27.24 -14.56 45.36
N LYS A 78 -27.07 -15.11 44.14
CA LYS A 78 -25.86 -15.82 43.73
C LYS A 78 -24.62 -14.91 43.82
N LEU A 79 -24.69 -13.73 43.22
CA LEU A 79 -23.60 -12.74 43.27
C LEU A 79 -23.26 -12.32 44.71
N ALA A 80 -24.27 -12.15 45.57
CA ALA A 80 -24.04 -11.82 46.98
C ALA A 80 -23.34 -12.97 47.73
N SER A 81 -23.66 -14.23 47.42
CA SER A 81 -22.96 -15.39 47.99
C SER A 81 -21.53 -15.52 47.47
N GLU A 82 -21.31 -15.30 46.17
CA GLU A 82 -19.98 -15.32 45.56
C GLU A 82 -19.08 -14.22 46.14
N LYS A 83 -19.60 -13.00 46.27
CA LYS A 83 -18.88 -11.89 46.91
C LYS A 83 -18.41 -12.26 48.31
N ARG A 84 -19.30 -12.82 49.15
CA ARG A 84 -18.94 -13.24 50.52
C ARG A 84 -17.90 -14.35 50.53
N ASN A 85 -17.94 -15.27 49.56
CA ASN A 85 -16.93 -16.33 49.46
C ASN A 85 -15.57 -15.75 49.10
N ILE A 86 -15.52 -14.83 48.12
CA ILE A 86 -14.29 -14.15 47.72
C ILE A 86 -13.72 -13.33 48.89
N GLU A 87 -14.55 -12.60 49.63
CA GLU A 87 -14.12 -11.86 50.82
C GLU A 87 -13.47 -12.79 51.86
N LYS A 88 -14.07 -13.96 52.13
CA LYS A 88 -13.49 -14.96 53.04
C LYS A 88 -12.18 -15.55 52.54
N GLU A 89 -12.05 -15.79 51.23
CA GLU A 89 -10.80 -16.29 50.65
C GLU A 89 -9.69 -15.25 50.74
N ILE A 90 -10.01 -13.96 50.53
CA ILE A 90 -9.07 -12.86 50.74
C ILE A 90 -8.62 -12.83 52.21
N ASP A 91 -9.56 -12.82 53.16
CA ASP A 91 -9.26 -12.81 54.59
C ASP A 91 -8.42 -14.02 55.03
N HIS A 92 -8.58 -15.17 54.37
CA HIS A 92 -7.79 -16.37 54.63
C HIS A 92 -6.36 -16.30 54.07
N LEU A 93 -6.19 -15.69 52.89
CA LEU A 93 -4.90 -15.61 52.19
C LEU A 93 -4.03 -14.46 52.69
N GLU A 94 -4.63 -13.37 53.17
CA GLU A 94 -3.93 -12.15 53.59
C GLU A 94 -2.87 -12.39 54.69
N PRO A 95 -3.15 -13.17 55.76
CA PRO A 95 -2.13 -13.50 56.76
C PRO A 95 -0.94 -14.28 56.19
N GLY A 96 -1.19 -15.18 55.24
CA GLY A 96 -0.14 -15.96 54.57
C GLY A 96 0.76 -15.07 53.71
N LYS A 97 0.18 -14.08 53.05
CA LYS A 97 0.93 -13.06 52.30
C LYS A 97 1.81 -12.22 53.24
N GLU A 98 1.26 -11.72 54.34
CA GLU A 98 2.01 -10.93 55.32
C GLU A 98 3.18 -11.72 55.94
N GLU A 99 2.97 -13.01 56.25
CA GLU A 99 4.03 -13.89 56.76
C GLU A 99 5.16 -14.05 55.74
N LEU A 100 4.82 -14.29 54.46
CA LEU A 100 5.80 -14.44 53.38
C LEU A 100 6.58 -13.16 53.15
N GLU A 101 5.93 -12.00 53.14
CA GLU A 101 6.58 -10.69 53.00
C GLU A 101 7.55 -10.43 54.16
N SER A 102 7.14 -10.73 55.40
CA SER A 102 8.01 -10.62 56.58
C SER A 102 9.23 -11.55 56.50
N ARG A 103 9.04 -12.79 56.04
CA ARG A 103 10.12 -13.76 55.82
C ARG A 103 11.07 -13.31 54.72
N LEU A 104 10.54 -12.78 53.61
CA LEU A 104 11.34 -12.22 52.52
C LEU A 104 12.21 -11.07 53.02
N ALA A 105 11.61 -10.10 53.72
CA ALA A 105 12.32 -8.95 54.29
C ALA A 105 13.37 -9.37 55.33
N LYS A 106 13.12 -10.44 56.10
CA LYS A 106 14.14 -11.03 57.00
C LYS A 106 15.29 -11.64 56.19
N ASN A 107 14.99 -12.44 55.17
CA ASN A 107 16.00 -13.09 54.34
C ASN A 107 16.87 -12.08 53.59
N GLU A 108 16.27 -11.04 53.01
CA GLU A 108 17.01 -9.96 52.35
C GLU A 108 17.97 -9.26 53.31
N ARG A 109 17.54 -9.00 54.55
CA ARG A 109 18.43 -8.43 55.59
C ARG A 109 19.59 -9.36 55.90
N GLU A 110 19.35 -10.66 56.01
CA GLU A 110 20.40 -11.64 56.27
C GLU A 110 21.36 -11.80 55.09
N VAL A 111 20.86 -11.79 53.85
CA VAL A 111 21.68 -11.79 52.64
C VAL A 111 22.59 -10.57 52.61
N ARG A 112 22.04 -9.36 52.78
CA ARG A 112 22.84 -8.11 52.81
C ARG A 112 23.89 -8.13 53.92
N LYS A 113 23.57 -8.67 55.11
CA LYS A 113 24.55 -8.84 56.19
C LYS A 113 25.68 -9.79 55.80
N ARG A 114 25.35 -10.92 55.16
CA ARG A 114 26.34 -11.91 54.70
C ARG A 114 27.21 -11.34 53.58
N GLU A 115 26.61 -10.67 52.60
CA GLU A 115 27.34 -9.98 51.53
C GLU A 115 28.32 -8.95 52.07
N LYS A 116 27.91 -8.13 53.05
CA LYS A 116 28.81 -7.18 53.72
C LYS A 116 29.98 -7.90 54.39
N LYS A 117 29.73 -8.98 55.14
CA LYS A 117 30.79 -9.77 55.78
C LYS A 117 31.74 -10.41 54.75
N ILE A 118 31.20 -10.98 53.67
CA ILE A 118 32.00 -11.54 52.57
C ILE A 118 32.87 -10.44 51.98
N ASN A 119 32.28 -9.29 51.67
CA ASN A 119 32.99 -8.15 51.12
C ASN A 119 34.12 -7.66 52.05
N GLU A 120 33.85 -7.53 53.35
CA GLU A 120 34.88 -7.18 54.34
C GLU A 120 36.01 -8.21 54.42
N ILE A 121 35.70 -9.51 54.36
CA ILE A 121 36.72 -10.57 54.38
C ILE A 121 37.54 -10.53 53.10
N VAL A 122 36.90 -10.41 51.94
CA VAL A 122 37.55 -10.32 50.63
C VAL A 122 38.46 -9.10 50.57
N ASP A 123 37.99 -7.93 51.02
CA ASP A 123 38.79 -6.70 51.03
C ASP A 123 40.00 -6.80 51.97
N ARG A 124 39.89 -7.59 53.06
CA ARG A 124 41.03 -7.89 53.94
C ARG A 124 42.05 -8.82 53.28
N ILE A 125 41.59 -9.90 52.63
CA ILE A 125 42.47 -10.88 51.96
C ILE A 125 43.23 -10.22 50.82
N TYR A 126 42.55 -9.39 50.02
CA TYR A 126 43.15 -8.75 48.85
C TYR A 126 43.71 -7.36 49.13
N LYS A 127 43.80 -6.92 50.40
CA LYS A 127 44.23 -5.56 50.75
C LYS A 127 45.57 -5.18 50.12
N ASP A 128 46.57 -6.03 50.29
CA ASP A 128 47.92 -5.77 49.79
C ASP A 128 47.95 -5.75 48.25
N PHE A 129 47.17 -6.64 47.62
CA PHE A 129 47.01 -6.66 46.17
C PHE A 129 46.33 -5.39 45.66
N SER A 130 45.20 -4.98 46.26
CA SER A 130 44.49 -3.75 45.91
C SER A 130 45.38 -2.52 46.05
N MET A 131 46.21 -2.45 47.10
CA MET A 131 47.23 -1.40 47.25
C MET A 131 48.30 -1.47 46.16
N SER A 132 48.79 -2.66 45.81
CA SER A 132 49.83 -2.82 44.79
C SER A 132 49.38 -2.40 43.38
N VAL A 133 48.10 -2.65 43.05
CA VAL A 133 47.51 -2.30 41.74
C VAL A 133 46.88 -0.90 41.75
N GLY A 134 46.72 -0.27 42.92
CA GLY A 134 46.16 1.06 43.06
C GLY A 134 44.63 1.13 42.91
N VAL A 135 43.92 0.05 43.25
CA VAL A 135 42.44 -0.02 43.24
C VAL A 135 41.90 -0.04 44.67
N LYS A 136 40.64 0.39 44.88
CA LYS A 136 40.09 0.45 46.25
C LYS A 136 39.76 -0.93 46.81
N ASN A 137 39.35 -1.85 45.95
CA ASN A 137 39.06 -3.24 46.29
C ASN A 137 39.22 -4.13 45.05
N ILE A 138 39.25 -5.45 45.27
CA ILE A 138 39.44 -6.44 44.20
C ILE A 138 38.31 -6.40 43.14
N ARG A 139 37.09 -5.98 43.50
CA ARG A 139 35.94 -5.95 42.59
C ARG A 139 36.11 -4.90 41.50
N GLU A 140 36.68 -3.74 41.83
CA GLU A 140 37.00 -2.71 40.83
C GLU A 140 38.00 -3.24 39.79
N TYR A 141 38.99 -4.03 40.25
CA TYR A 141 39.95 -4.67 39.35
C TYR A 141 39.29 -5.74 38.48
N GLU A 142 38.49 -6.62 39.07
CA GLU A 142 37.76 -7.66 38.33
C GLU A 142 36.81 -7.06 37.29
N GLU A 143 36.07 -6.02 37.64
CA GLU A 143 35.16 -5.33 36.71
C GLU A 143 35.92 -4.72 35.54
N LYS A 144 37.06 -4.06 35.83
CA LYS A 144 37.91 -3.50 34.78
C LYS A 144 38.50 -4.60 33.89
N GLN A 145 39.07 -5.65 34.48
CA GLN A 145 39.62 -6.78 33.73
C GLN A 145 38.57 -7.48 32.87
N LEU A 146 37.33 -7.62 33.38
CA LEU A 146 36.23 -8.18 32.62
C LEU A 146 35.89 -7.31 31.40
N LYS A 147 35.81 -5.99 31.59
CA LYS A 147 35.59 -5.03 30.49
C LYS A 147 36.72 -5.07 29.46
N ASP A 148 37.97 -5.09 29.92
CA ASP A 148 39.16 -5.14 29.06
C ASP A 148 39.18 -6.46 28.25
N ALA A 149 38.84 -7.59 28.88
CA ALA A 149 38.74 -8.89 28.22
C ALA A 149 37.60 -8.93 27.18
N GLN A 150 36.44 -8.34 27.49
CA GLN A 150 35.33 -8.20 26.54
C GLN A 150 35.74 -7.35 25.34
N ALA A 151 36.33 -6.17 25.56
CA ALA A 151 36.80 -5.29 24.50
C ALA A 151 37.86 -5.96 23.61
N LEU A 152 38.80 -6.70 24.21
CA LEU A 152 39.80 -7.47 23.47
C LEU A 152 39.14 -8.56 22.61
N GLN A 153 38.15 -9.26 23.14
CA GLN A 153 37.44 -10.32 22.42
C GLN A 153 36.64 -9.74 21.24
N GLU A 154 35.94 -8.62 21.43
CA GLU A 154 35.26 -7.90 20.35
C GLU A 154 36.23 -7.42 19.28
N ARG A 155 37.38 -6.87 19.69
CA ARG A 155 38.43 -6.44 18.75
C ARG A 155 38.99 -7.61 17.95
N LYS A 156 39.25 -8.75 18.60
CA LYS A 156 39.72 -9.98 17.95
C LYS A 156 38.70 -10.49 16.93
N LEU A 157 37.42 -10.50 17.28
CA LEU A 157 36.34 -10.87 16.36
C LEU A 157 36.28 -9.94 15.15
N SER A 158 36.37 -8.62 15.38
CA SER A 158 36.40 -7.61 14.32
C SER A 158 37.57 -7.82 13.36
N LEU A 159 38.78 -8.02 13.88
CA LEU A 159 39.98 -8.30 13.08
C LEU A 159 39.86 -9.62 12.32
N SER A 160 39.32 -10.67 12.95
CA SER A 160 39.06 -11.95 12.29
C SER A 160 38.11 -11.79 11.10
N ASN A 161 37.05 -10.99 11.27
CA ASN A 161 36.11 -10.70 10.18
C ASN A 161 36.78 -9.92 9.04
N GLN A 162 37.63 -8.94 9.35
CA GLN A 162 38.40 -8.20 8.35
C GLN A 162 39.39 -9.11 7.62
N LEU A 163 40.08 -9.99 8.33
CA LEU A 163 41.01 -10.96 7.74
C LEU A 163 40.28 -11.91 6.79
N SER A 164 39.11 -12.43 7.18
CA SER A 164 38.28 -13.26 6.31
C SER A 164 37.85 -12.52 5.04
N LYS A 165 37.47 -11.24 5.14
CA LYS A 165 37.13 -10.41 3.96
C LYS A 165 38.33 -10.23 3.03
N LEU A 166 39.49 -9.87 3.58
CA LEU A 166 40.72 -9.70 2.80
C LEU A 166 41.17 -11.00 2.16
N LYS A 167 41.07 -12.13 2.88
CA LYS A 167 41.37 -13.46 2.35
C LYS A 167 40.47 -13.81 1.17
N TYR A 168 39.16 -13.55 1.30
CA TYR A 168 38.23 -13.76 0.20
C TYR A 168 38.53 -12.87 -1.01
N GLN A 169 38.85 -11.59 -0.79
CA GLN A 169 39.25 -10.67 -1.86
C GLN A 169 40.54 -11.13 -2.56
N LEU A 170 41.54 -11.58 -1.79
CA LEU A 170 42.78 -12.12 -2.33
C LEU A 170 42.52 -13.38 -3.16
N GLU A 171 41.72 -14.32 -2.64
CA GLU A 171 41.35 -15.53 -3.38
C GLU A 171 40.57 -15.20 -4.66
N TYR A 172 39.71 -14.19 -4.64
CA TYR A 172 39.01 -13.70 -5.82
C TYR A 172 39.99 -13.16 -6.86
N GLU A 173 40.88 -12.26 -6.49
CA GLU A 173 41.86 -11.67 -7.42
C GLU A 173 42.86 -12.73 -7.94
N GLN A 174 43.25 -13.71 -7.11
CA GLN A 174 44.10 -14.83 -7.56
C GLN A 174 43.40 -15.73 -8.59
N LYS A 175 42.09 -15.95 -8.43
CA LYS A 175 41.29 -16.77 -9.36
C LYS A 175 40.78 -15.98 -10.56
N ARG A 176 40.87 -14.65 -10.52
CA ARG A 176 40.38 -13.77 -11.58
C ARG A 176 41.30 -13.86 -12.78
N ASP A 177 40.81 -14.51 -13.84
CA ASP A 177 41.50 -14.58 -15.11
C ASP A 177 41.44 -13.22 -15.82
N MET A 178 42.53 -12.45 -15.70
CA MET A 178 42.74 -11.21 -16.44
C MET A 178 43.29 -11.45 -17.84
N HIS A 179 43.85 -12.64 -18.10
CA HIS A 179 44.54 -12.94 -19.33
C HIS A 179 43.55 -13.17 -20.47
N ALA A 180 42.45 -13.89 -20.24
CA ALA A 180 41.44 -14.13 -21.27
C ALA A 180 40.79 -12.83 -21.81
N PRO A 181 40.37 -11.85 -20.99
CA PRO A 181 39.90 -10.55 -21.49
C PRO A 181 40.96 -9.77 -22.27
N ILE A 182 42.20 -9.74 -21.78
CA ILE A 182 43.32 -9.03 -22.45
C ILE A 182 43.64 -9.69 -23.79
N ALA A 183 43.71 -11.01 -23.85
CA ALA A 183 43.95 -11.75 -25.09
C ALA A 183 42.84 -11.51 -26.12
N LYS A 184 41.58 -11.48 -25.69
CA LYS A 184 40.45 -11.10 -26.56
C LYS A 184 40.62 -9.68 -27.11
N LEU A 185 40.95 -8.71 -26.25
CA LEU A 185 41.16 -7.32 -26.66
C LEU A 185 42.32 -7.18 -27.64
N ASN A 186 43.45 -7.87 -27.38
CA ASN A 186 44.60 -7.87 -28.29
C ASN A 186 44.24 -8.48 -29.65
N ASN A 187 43.54 -9.62 -29.66
CA ASN A 187 43.07 -10.22 -30.91
C ASN A 187 42.15 -9.27 -31.70
N THR A 188 41.21 -8.60 -31.01
CA THR A 188 40.34 -7.61 -31.66
C THR A 188 41.12 -6.41 -32.19
N HIS A 189 42.17 -5.99 -31.47
CA HIS A 189 43.04 -4.90 -31.90
C HIS A 189 43.80 -5.29 -33.17
N GLU A 190 44.44 -6.47 -33.18
CA GLU A 190 45.15 -6.97 -34.36
C GLU A 190 44.25 -7.14 -35.58
N THR A 191 43.00 -7.60 -35.40
CA THR A 191 42.04 -7.69 -36.51
C THR A 191 41.68 -6.32 -37.05
N LEU A 192 41.41 -5.35 -36.17
CA LEU A 192 41.09 -3.98 -36.58
C LEU A 192 42.27 -3.28 -37.26
N GLU A 193 43.50 -3.51 -36.80
CA GLU A 193 44.70 -2.98 -37.45
C GLU A 193 44.89 -3.56 -38.87
N LYS A 194 44.65 -4.86 -39.05
CA LYS A 194 44.71 -5.50 -40.38
C LYS A 194 43.63 -4.95 -41.31
N GLU A 195 42.41 -4.76 -40.80
CA GLU A 195 41.32 -4.16 -41.55
C GLU A 195 41.64 -2.71 -41.95
N LEU A 196 42.19 -1.91 -41.03
CA LEU A 196 42.58 -0.54 -41.29
C LEU A 196 43.67 -0.45 -42.37
N LYS A 197 44.72 -1.28 -42.28
CA LYS A 197 45.76 -1.36 -43.33
C LYS A 197 45.16 -1.75 -44.68
N GLY A 198 44.28 -2.75 -44.70
CA GLY A 198 43.60 -3.17 -45.93
C GLY A 198 42.67 -2.09 -46.51
N LEU A 199 42.05 -1.25 -45.67
CA LEU A 199 41.27 -0.11 -46.12
C LEU A 199 42.17 1.00 -46.68
N GLN A 200 43.29 1.31 -46.04
CA GLN A 200 44.27 2.29 -46.52
C GLN A 200 44.84 1.89 -47.89
N GLU A 201 45.19 0.62 -48.10
CA GLU A 201 45.66 0.13 -49.40
C GLU A 201 44.59 0.17 -50.50
N ARG A 202 43.32 0.03 -50.14
CA ARG A 202 42.21 0.19 -51.09
C ARG A 202 41.98 1.67 -51.41
N GLU A 203 42.07 2.54 -50.41
CA GLU A 203 41.96 3.99 -50.59
C GLU A 203 43.07 4.54 -51.48
N THR A 204 44.33 4.13 -51.28
CA THR A 204 45.45 4.57 -52.12
C THR A 204 45.31 4.09 -53.56
N ARG A 205 44.87 2.85 -53.79
CA ARG A 205 44.56 2.34 -55.12
C ARG A 205 43.44 3.13 -55.78
N ALA A 206 42.32 3.34 -55.07
CA ALA A 206 41.20 4.11 -55.59
C ALA A 206 41.58 5.56 -55.94
N LYS A 207 42.48 6.20 -55.16
CA LYS A 207 43.03 7.52 -55.47
C LYS A 207 43.89 7.50 -56.73
N ALA A 208 44.80 6.53 -56.87
CA ALA A 208 45.63 6.41 -58.06
C ALA A 208 44.79 6.14 -59.33
N ASP A 209 43.77 5.28 -59.22
CA ASP A 209 42.83 5.01 -60.32
C ASP A 209 42.04 6.28 -60.68
N ALA A 210 41.59 7.05 -59.69
CA ALA A 210 40.89 8.31 -59.91
C ALA A 210 41.78 9.37 -60.58
N GLU A 211 43.04 9.50 -60.15
CA GLU A 211 44.02 10.39 -60.78
C GLU A 211 44.33 9.98 -62.22
N HIS A 212 44.52 8.68 -62.47
CA HIS A 212 44.72 8.15 -63.82
C HIS A 212 43.52 8.44 -64.73
N ILE A 213 42.29 8.17 -64.26
CA ILE A 213 41.07 8.49 -65.01
C ILE A 213 40.96 10.00 -65.25
N SER A 214 41.30 10.83 -64.26
CA SER A 214 41.29 12.30 -64.41
C SER A 214 42.27 12.77 -65.50
N ASN A 215 43.50 12.25 -65.50
CA ASN A 215 44.50 12.57 -66.51
C ASN A 215 44.04 12.14 -67.92
N GLN A 216 43.51 10.91 -68.04
CA GLN A 216 42.92 10.44 -69.31
C GLN A 216 41.75 11.31 -69.76
N MET A 217 40.91 11.80 -68.84
CA MET A 217 39.84 12.73 -69.17
C MET A 217 40.36 14.09 -69.63
N GLU A 218 41.46 14.59 -69.08
CA GLU A 218 42.10 15.83 -69.54
C GLU A 218 42.75 15.67 -70.91
N GLU A 219 43.46 14.56 -71.16
CA GLU A 219 44.02 14.22 -72.47
C GLU A 219 42.93 14.12 -73.53
N LEU A 220 41.86 13.37 -73.27
CA LEU A 220 40.72 13.25 -74.20
C LEU A 220 40.01 14.59 -74.43
N LYS A 221 39.97 15.49 -73.44
CA LYS A 221 39.44 16.85 -73.62
C LYS A 221 40.35 17.69 -74.51
N ALA A 222 41.66 17.65 -74.30
CA ALA A 222 42.63 18.37 -75.13
C ALA A 222 42.61 17.86 -76.58
N GLU A 223 42.52 16.54 -76.79
CA GLU A 223 42.32 15.95 -78.11
C GLU A 223 41.01 16.41 -78.74
N ALA A 224 39.91 16.44 -77.98
CA ALA A 224 38.63 16.93 -78.48
C ALA A 224 38.68 18.41 -78.87
N GLU A 225 39.41 19.26 -78.14
CA GLU A 225 39.64 20.67 -78.47
C GLU A 225 40.52 20.84 -79.72
N ASP A 226 41.59 20.05 -79.87
CA ASP A 226 42.46 20.06 -81.05
C ASP A 226 41.70 19.60 -82.31
N TRP A 227 40.90 18.52 -82.20
CA TRP A 227 40.01 18.08 -83.28
C TRP A 227 38.96 19.12 -83.63
N LYS A 228 38.44 19.86 -82.64
CA LYS A 228 37.52 20.97 -82.87
C LYS A 228 38.19 22.12 -83.61
N LEU A 229 39.38 22.54 -83.22
CA LEU A 229 40.14 23.58 -83.92
C LEU A 229 40.46 23.17 -85.36
N LYS A 230 40.92 21.92 -85.58
CA LYS A 230 41.15 21.39 -86.93
C LYS A 230 39.88 21.34 -87.77
N SER A 231 38.74 21.02 -87.17
CA SER A 231 37.44 21.08 -87.84
C SER A 231 37.09 22.50 -88.25
N ASP A 232 37.25 23.48 -87.34
CA ASP A 232 36.98 24.91 -87.60
C ASP A 232 37.94 25.46 -88.69
N GLU A 233 39.23 25.10 -88.66
CA GLU A 233 40.21 25.46 -89.71
C GLU A 233 39.85 24.85 -91.06
N CYS A 234 39.48 23.56 -91.10
CA CYS A 234 39.02 22.92 -92.33
C CYS A 234 37.76 23.61 -92.86
N GLU A 235 36.83 24.02 -91.99
CA GLU A 235 35.61 24.73 -92.37
C GLU A 235 35.93 26.11 -92.97
N THR A 236 36.84 26.89 -92.36
CA THR A 236 37.30 28.16 -92.93
C THR A 236 38.06 27.99 -94.26
N ALA A 237 38.93 26.98 -94.38
CA ALA A 237 39.64 26.68 -95.63
C ALA A 237 38.69 26.24 -96.74
N ILE A 238 37.64 25.47 -96.41
CA ILE A 238 36.56 25.11 -97.34
C ILE A 238 35.82 26.37 -97.78
N GLU A 239 35.52 27.31 -96.88
CA GLU A 239 34.89 28.60 -97.23
C GLU A 239 35.79 29.46 -98.13
N GLU A 240 37.10 29.46 -97.89
CA GLU A 240 38.06 30.27 -98.65
C GLU A 240 38.34 29.67 -100.04
N LEU A 241 38.48 28.35 -100.14
CA LEU A 241 38.54 27.64 -101.42
C LEU A 241 37.25 27.79 -102.21
N LYS A 242 36.08 27.78 -101.57
CA LYS A 242 34.80 28.13 -102.23
C LYS A 242 34.89 29.53 -102.82
N LYS A 243 35.31 30.55 -102.04
CA LYS A 243 35.48 31.93 -102.53
C LYS A 243 36.51 32.04 -103.67
N GLN A 244 37.65 31.37 -103.58
CA GLN A 244 38.68 31.39 -104.62
C GLN A 244 38.20 30.68 -105.88
N ASN A 245 37.58 29.52 -105.77
CA ASN A 245 37.01 28.79 -106.90
C ASN A 245 35.95 29.64 -107.60
N ASP A 246 35.11 30.36 -106.84
CA ASP A 246 34.15 31.32 -107.39
C ASP A 246 34.87 32.47 -108.13
N SER A 247 36.00 32.95 -107.62
CA SER A 247 36.81 34.01 -108.26
C SER A 247 37.57 33.54 -109.52
N VAL A 248 38.12 32.33 -109.50
CA VAL A 248 38.85 31.72 -110.62
C VAL A 248 37.87 31.31 -111.70
N ALA A 249 36.70 30.77 -111.34
CA ALA A 249 35.60 30.56 -112.26
C ALA A 249 35.22 31.89 -112.96
N ALA A 250 35.18 33.00 -112.22
CA ALA A 250 34.96 34.32 -112.80
C ALA A 250 36.13 34.83 -113.67
N ALA A 251 37.38 34.49 -113.35
CA ALA A 251 38.58 34.92 -114.09
C ALA A 251 38.86 34.07 -115.34
N LEU A 252 38.72 32.74 -115.28
CA LEU A 252 38.78 31.86 -116.45
C LEU A 252 37.69 32.23 -117.46
N ALA A 253 36.48 32.57 -116.98
CA ALA A 253 35.43 33.11 -117.83
C ALA A 253 35.83 34.43 -118.53
N LYS A 254 36.78 35.19 -117.98
CA LYS A 254 37.38 36.36 -118.62
C LYS A 254 38.54 36.01 -119.58
N LEU A 255 39.44 35.09 -119.20
CA LEU A 255 40.65 34.79 -119.98
C LEU A 255 40.39 33.90 -121.21
N ASP A 256 39.47 32.94 -121.10
CA ASP A 256 39.04 32.13 -122.26
C ASP A 256 38.42 33.02 -123.37
N ARG A 257 37.92 34.19 -122.99
CA ARG A 257 37.48 35.22 -123.95
C ARG A 257 38.63 35.98 -124.60
N GLN A 258 39.80 36.09 -123.98
CA GLN A 258 40.95 36.83 -124.51
C GLN A 258 41.85 35.98 -125.42
N VAL A 259 42.05 34.70 -125.11
CA VAL A 259 42.91 33.81 -125.92
C VAL A 259 42.30 33.52 -127.29
N LYS A 260 40.97 33.56 -127.43
CA LYS A 260 40.29 33.40 -128.72
C LYS A 260 40.43 34.60 -129.68
N LEU A 261 41.17 35.65 -129.31
CA LEU A 261 41.31 36.89 -130.09
C LEU A 261 42.75 37.22 -130.55
N LYS A 262 43.69 36.26 -130.49
CA LYS A 262 44.95 36.27 -131.26
C LYS A 262 45.07 34.97 -132.04
#